data_AF-W0F105-F1
#
_entry.id   AF-W0F105-F1
#
_cell.length_a   1.000
_cell.length_b   1.000
_cell.length_c   1.000
_cell.angle_alpha   90.00
_cell.angle_beta   90.00
_cell.angle_gamma   90.00
#
_symmetry.space_group_name_H-M   'P 1'
#
loop_
_entity.id
_entity.type
_entity.pdbx_description
1 polymer ?
#
loop_
_entity_poly.entity_id
_entity_poly.type
_entity_poly.pdbx_seq_one_letter_code
_entity_poly.pdbx_strand_id
1 'polypeptide(L)'
;MLLSLLTINVAAQENDPVYMFCYFKNNGQDGLHLAYSKDAWHWKALNNDQSFLKPAAGKDKLMRDPCVIKGPDGLFHMVWTVSWNEKGIGYASSKDLVHWSAQQYIPLMENEDALNCWAPEITYDEKSGQYMIYWATTIPGKFPATDSSGDGKYNHRIYYAFTKDFKNISKPELLYDKGFTVIDATIKQDGKKYILFLKDETKLPVPEKNIKIATSKSINKGYGAPSARITGDYWAEGPTVLKKGKQWIVYFDKYTAHKYGAVVSEDLKNWKDVSDQLEMPAGIRHGTVFTISQKEFDAWFGEQ
;
A
#
# COMPACT_ATOMS: atom_id res chain seq x y z
N MET A 1 -31.65 -13.97 -55.03
CA MET A 1 -31.95 -13.54 -53.65
C MET A 1 -30.74 -13.95 -52.81
N LEU A 2 -29.79 -13.03 -52.60
CA LEU A 2 -28.54 -13.30 -51.89
C LEU A 2 -28.84 -13.34 -50.39
N LEU A 3 -28.55 -14.48 -49.74
CA LEU A 3 -28.62 -14.61 -48.28
C LEU A 3 -27.41 -13.90 -47.66
N SER A 4 -27.65 -12.78 -47.00
CA SER A 4 -26.65 -12.07 -46.20
C SER A 4 -26.47 -12.82 -44.87
N LEU A 5 -25.33 -13.49 -44.69
CA LEU A 5 -24.92 -13.98 -43.38
C LEU A 5 -24.57 -12.77 -42.50
N LEU A 6 -25.37 -12.53 -41.46
CA LEU A 6 -24.99 -11.69 -40.33
C LEU A 6 -23.86 -12.41 -39.57
N THR A 7 -22.62 -11.98 -39.77
CA THR A 7 -21.54 -12.29 -38.84
C THR A 7 -21.72 -11.42 -37.60
N ILE A 8 -22.23 -12.02 -36.53
CA ILE A 8 -22.18 -11.41 -35.20
C ILE A 8 -20.70 -11.41 -34.81
N ASN A 9 -20.04 -10.26 -35.01
CA ASN A 9 -18.78 -9.97 -34.35
C ASN A 9 -19.08 -9.89 -32.85
N VAL A 10 -18.94 -11.03 -32.16
CA VAL A 10 -18.67 -11.02 -30.73
C VAL A 10 -17.28 -10.40 -30.62
N ALA A 11 -17.24 -9.07 -30.51
CA ALA A 11 -16.05 -8.38 -30.07
C ALA A 11 -15.66 -9.06 -28.76
N ALA A 12 -14.46 -9.65 -28.74
CA ALA A 12 -13.85 -10.15 -27.53
C ALA A 12 -13.95 -9.00 -26.51
N GLN A 13 -14.79 -9.17 -25.51
CA GLN A 13 -14.82 -8.29 -24.35
C GLN A 13 -13.43 -8.44 -23.75
N GLU A 14 -12.53 -7.50 -24.03
CA GLU A 14 -11.26 -7.42 -23.31
C GLU A 14 -11.64 -7.49 -21.83
N ASN A 15 -11.03 -8.43 -21.11
CA ASN A 15 -11.27 -8.62 -19.68
C ASN A 15 -10.73 -7.39 -18.94
N ASP A 16 -11.49 -6.30 -18.96
CA ASP A 16 -11.11 -5.07 -18.28
C ASP A 16 -10.85 -5.38 -16.80
N PRO A 17 -9.70 -4.97 -16.26
CA PRO A 17 -9.39 -5.23 -14.87
C PRO A 17 -10.37 -4.47 -13.97
N VAL A 18 -10.72 -5.08 -12.85
CA VAL A 18 -11.42 -4.39 -11.77
C VAL A 18 -10.38 -3.92 -10.77
N TYR A 19 -10.37 -2.62 -10.52
CA TYR A 19 -9.49 -2.04 -9.51
C TYR A 19 -10.12 -2.26 -8.14
N MET A 20 -9.32 -2.76 -7.21
CA MET A 20 -9.70 -3.02 -5.83
C MET A 20 -8.90 -2.12 -4.92
N PHE A 21 -9.49 -1.73 -3.79
CA PHE A 21 -8.83 -0.95 -2.76
C PHE A 21 -9.10 -1.61 -1.42
N CYS A 22 -8.06 -2.04 -0.71
CA CYS A 22 -8.18 -2.43 0.70
C CYS A 22 -7.90 -1.22 1.58
N TYR A 23 -8.66 -1.05 2.65
CA TYR A 23 -8.53 0.07 3.56
C TYR A 23 -9.04 -0.26 4.96
N PHE A 24 -8.80 0.66 5.89
CA PHE A 24 -9.40 0.66 7.21
C PHE A 24 -10.11 1.99 7.47
N LYS A 25 -10.92 2.02 8.53
CA LYS A 25 -11.62 3.22 9.00
C LYS A 25 -11.21 3.56 10.43
N ASN A 26 -11.38 4.82 10.82
CA ASN A 26 -11.10 5.30 12.17
C ASN A 26 -9.67 4.94 12.62
N ASN A 27 -9.52 4.14 13.68
CA ASN A 27 -8.25 3.66 14.19
C ASN A 27 -7.96 2.17 13.82
N GLY A 28 -8.78 1.57 12.96
CA GLY A 28 -8.57 0.19 12.48
C GLY A 28 -9.17 -0.89 13.39
N GLN A 29 -9.99 -0.53 14.38
CA GLN A 29 -10.61 -1.49 15.29
C GLN A 29 -11.68 -2.39 14.65
N ASP A 30 -12.29 -1.95 13.55
CA ASP A 30 -13.33 -2.73 12.86
C ASP A 30 -12.75 -3.73 11.86
N GLY A 31 -11.57 -3.42 11.28
CA GLY A 31 -10.84 -4.35 10.42
C GLY A 31 -10.73 -3.93 8.97
N LEU A 32 -10.68 -4.94 8.10
CA LEU A 32 -10.51 -4.80 6.65
C LEU A 32 -11.80 -4.31 6.01
N HIS A 33 -11.72 -3.27 5.18
CA HIS A 33 -12.76 -2.88 4.24
C HIS A 33 -12.23 -3.00 2.81
N LEU A 34 -13.15 -3.22 1.86
CA LEU A 34 -12.83 -3.30 0.44
C LEU A 34 -13.70 -2.32 -0.35
N ALA A 35 -13.11 -1.73 -1.38
CA ALA A 35 -13.79 -0.92 -2.39
C ALA A 35 -13.38 -1.40 -3.77
N TYR A 36 -14.20 -1.08 -4.77
CA TYR A 36 -13.88 -1.34 -6.17
C TYR A 36 -14.12 -0.13 -7.05
N SER A 37 -13.45 -0.12 -8.19
CA SER A 37 -13.66 0.84 -9.27
C SER A 37 -13.43 0.17 -10.62
N LYS A 38 -14.17 0.62 -11.65
CA LYS A 38 -13.96 0.21 -13.05
C LYS A 38 -13.12 1.23 -13.83
N ASP A 39 -13.03 2.47 -13.35
CA ASP A 39 -12.32 3.55 -14.03
C ASP A 39 -11.10 4.07 -13.26
N ALA A 40 -10.94 3.65 -12.00
CA ALA A 40 -9.92 4.06 -11.04
C ALA A 40 -10.15 5.45 -10.40
N TRP A 41 -11.28 6.10 -10.66
CA TRP A 41 -11.61 7.44 -10.16
C TRP A 41 -12.80 7.43 -9.22
N HIS A 42 -13.81 6.61 -9.52
CA HIS A 42 -15.02 6.49 -8.72
C HIS A 42 -15.00 5.16 -7.99
N TRP A 43 -14.78 5.21 -6.67
CA TRP A 43 -14.64 4.03 -5.82
C TRP A 43 -15.90 3.79 -5.00
N LYS A 44 -16.44 2.58 -5.10
CA LYS A 44 -17.62 2.13 -4.35
C LYS A 44 -17.19 1.14 -3.28
N ALA A 45 -17.63 1.37 -2.04
CA ALA A 45 -17.44 0.40 -0.98
C ALA A 45 -18.20 -0.89 -1.31
N LEU A 46 -17.58 -2.03 -1.01
CA LEU A 46 -18.21 -3.35 -1.09
C LEU A 46 -18.90 -3.68 0.25
N ASN A 47 -19.80 -4.66 0.21
CA ASN A 47 -20.47 -5.19 1.42
C ASN A 47 -21.12 -4.11 2.29
N ASN A 48 -21.74 -3.09 1.68
CA ASN A 48 -22.32 -1.94 2.38
C ASN A 48 -21.35 -1.28 3.38
N ASP A 49 -20.07 -1.24 3.02
CA ASP A 49 -18.98 -0.71 3.84
C ASP A 49 -18.83 -1.41 5.21
N GLN A 50 -19.26 -2.67 5.32
CA GLN A 50 -19.01 -3.52 6.48
C GLN A 50 -17.66 -4.22 6.36
N SER A 51 -17.00 -4.44 7.51
CA SER A 51 -15.71 -5.11 7.53
C SER A 51 -15.78 -6.56 7.02
N PHE A 52 -14.80 -6.93 6.19
CA PHE A 52 -14.58 -8.29 5.68
C PHE A 52 -13.76 -9.17 6.64
N LEU A 53 -12.94 -8.55 7.51
CA LEU A 53 -12.09 -9.28 8.43
C LEU A 53 -11.77 -8.42 9.66
N LYS A 54 -12.30 -8.82 10.81
CA LYS A 54 -12.02 -8.17 12.10
C LYS A 54 -10.62 -8.52 12.60
N PRO A 55 -9.87 -7.58 13.20
CA PRO A 55 -8.52 -7.83 13.68
C PRO A 55 -8.49 -8.80 14.87
N ALA A 56 -7.55 -9.73 14.83
CA ALA A 56 -7.27 -10.70 15.88
C ALA A 56 -5.77 -10.88 16.16
N ALA A 57 -4.89 -10.48 15.22
CA ALA A 57 -3.44 -10.47 15.41
C ALA A 57 -2.97 -9.29 16.26
N GLY A 58 -1.88 -9.51 17.01
CA GLY A 58 -1.33 -8.54 17.97
C GLY A 58 -2.16 -8.46 19.25
N LYS A 59 -1.59 -7.82 20.26
CA LYS A 59 -2.25 -7.60 21.56
C LYS A 59 -3.36 -6.56 21.44
N ASP A 60 -3.12 -5.47 20.71
CA ASP A 60 -4.08 -4.37 20.60
C ASP A 60 -5.20 -4.66 19.60
N LYS A 61 -5.03 -5.68 18.76
CA LYS A 61 -6.00 -6.11 17.75
C LYS A 61 -6.49 -4.94 16.89
N LEU A 62 -5.55 -4.22 16.29
CA LEU A 62 -5.85 -3.22 15.26
C LEU A 62 -5.55 -3.81 13.87
N MET A 63 -6.24 -3.29 12.86
CA MET A 63 -5.87 -3.45 11.46
C MET A 63 -5.81 -2.09 10.81
N ARG A 64 -4.61 -1.55 10.71
CA ARG A 64 -4.34 -0.30 10.01
C ARG A 64 -3.42 -0.55 8.83
N ASP A 65 -3.55 0.30 7.82
CA ASP A 65 -2.67 0.34 6.65
C ASP A 65 -2.60 -1.04 5.93
N PRO A 66 -3.74 -1.70 5.64
CA PRO A 66 -3.70 -3.02 5.02
C PRO A 66 -3.10 -2.95 3.62
N CYS A 67 -2.16 -3.85 3.35
CA CYS A 67 -1.57 -4.06 2.03
C CYS A 67 -1.95 -5.44 1.52
N VAL A 68 -2.60 -5.49 0.35
CA VAL A 68 -2.96 -6.73 -0.34
C VAL A 68 -2.23 -6.83 -1.67
N ILE A 69 -1.61 -7.98 -1.93
CA ILE A 69 -1.12 -8.36 -3.25
C ILE A 69 -1.66 -9.73 -3.64
N LYS A 70 -1.70 -10.00 -4.95
CA LYS A 70 -1.92 -11.35 -5.47
C LYS A 70 -0.57 -12.01 -5.76
N GLY A 71 -0.30 -13.13 -5.11
CA GLY A 71 0.90 -13.93 -5.30
C GLY A 71 0.87 -14.77 -6.57
N PRO A 72 2.03 -15.26 -7.04
CA PRO A 72 2.11 -16.23 -8.16
C PRO A 72 1.50 -17.59 -7.82
N ASP A 73 1.27 -17.88 -6.53
CA ASP A 73 0.55 -19.06 -6.05
C ASP A 73 -0.97 -18.94 -6.22
N GLY A 74 -1.46 -17.79 -6.71
CA GLY A 74 -2.87 -17.50 -6.93
C GLY A 74 -3.61 -17.05 -5.67
N LEU A 75 -2.92 -16.88 -4.53
CA LEU A 75 -3.52 -16.37 -3.30
C LEU A 75 -3.39 -14.84 -3.22
N PHE A 76 -4.33 -14.22 -2.52
CA PHE A 76 -4.15 -12.88 -2.00
C PHE A 76 -3.44 -12.97 -0.65
N HIS A 77 -2.38 -12.20 -0.49
CA HIS A 77 -1.64 -12.06 0.77
C HIS A 77 -1.87 -10.67 1.32
N MET A 78 -2.19 -10.58 2.61
CA MET A 78 -2.40 -9.33 3.30
C MET A 78 -1.47 -9.18 4.49
N VAL A 79 -0.89 -7.99 4.65
CA VAL A 79 -0.22 -7.54 5.88
C VAL A 79 -0.82 -6.23 6.38
N TRP A 80 -0.66 -5.93 7.66
CA TRP A 80 -1.17 -4.71 8.28
C TRP A 80 -0.46 -4.37 9.60
N THR A 81 -0.60 -3.12 10.03
CA THR A 81 -0.18 -2.64 11.36
C THR A 81 -1.14 -3.15 12.44
N VAL A 82 -0.62 -3.89 13.44
CA VAL A 82 -1.45 -4.48 14.53
C VAL A 82 -1.58 -3.60 15.77
N SER A 83 -0.68 -2.64 15.96
CA SER A 83 -0.60 -1.80 17.16
C SER A 83 0.25 -0.55 16.94
N TRP A 84 0.05 0.44 17.81
CA TRP A 84 0.91 1.62 17.93
C TRP A 84 2.27 1.33 18.58
N ASN A 85 2.44 0.22 19.31
CA ASN A 85 3.65 -0.03 20.11
C ASN A 85 4.16 -1.49 20.04
N GLU A 86 3.67 -2.31 19.11
CA GLU A 86 4.18 -3.68 18.91
C GLU A 86 5.25 -3.73 17.80
N LYS A 87 6.13 -4.73 17.90
CA LYS A 87 7.32 -4.91 17.06
C LYS A 87 7.11 -5.92 15.92
N GLY A 88 5.87 -6.11 15.53
CA GLY A 88 5.46 -7.06 14.50
C GLY A 88 4.23 -6.57 13.76
N ILE A 89 3.81 -7.38 12.80
CA ILE A 89 2.71 -7.06 11.87
C ILE A 89 1.73 -8.22 11.82
N GLY A 90 0.55 -7.96 11.26
CA GLY A 90 -0.42 -9.00 10.98
C GLY A 90 -0.20 -9.61 9.61
N TYR A 91 -0.60 -10.86 9.45
CA TYR A 91 -0.64 -11.55 8.16
C TYR A 91 -1.87 -12.46 8.03
N ALA A 92 -2.46 -12.50 6.84
CA ALA A 92 -3.48 -13.46 6.44
C ALA A 92 -3.44 -13.66 4.92
N SER A 93 -4.04 -14.74 4.45
CA SER A 93 -4.19 -15.01 3.02
C SER A 93 -5.63 -15.39 2.66
N SER A 94 -6.00 -15.19 1.40
CA SER A 94 -7.34 -15.50 0.89
C SER A 94 -7.27 -16.00 -0.55
N LYS A 95 -8.27 -16.79 -0.95
CA LYS A 95 -8.46 -17.19 -2.36
C LYS A 95 -9.40 -16.25 -3.13
N ASP A 96 -10.23 -15.49 -2.42
CA ASP A 96 -11.39 -14.79 -2.97
C ASP A 96 -11.64 -13.41 -2.36
N LEU A 97 -10.74 -12.92 -1.48
CA LEU A 97 -10.84 -11.66 -0.72
C LEU A 97 -12.00 -11.60 0.30
N VAL A 98 -12.85 -12.63 0.35
CA VAL A 98 -14.00 -12.74 1.26
C VAL A 98 -13.66 -13.63 2.44
N HIS A 99 -13.11 -14.81 2.16
CA HIS A 99 -12.75 -15.82 3.16
C HIS A 99 -11.25 -15.77 3.41
N TRP A 100 -10.88 -15.34 4.61
CA TRP A 100 -9.48 -15.18 5.02
C TRP A 100 -9.03 -16.33 5.92
N SER A 101 -7.76 -16.71 5.79
CA SER A 101 -7.11 -17.64 6.69
C SER A 101 -7.07 -17.10 8.12
N ALA A 102 -6.77 -17.98 9.09
CA ALA A 102 -6.42 -17.54 10.43
C ALA A 102 -5.30 -16.50 10.38
N GLN A 103 -5.45 -15.43 11.17
CA GLN A 103 -4.49 -14.34 11.23
C GLN A 103 -3.25 -14.78 12.00
N GLN A 104 -2.10 -14.29 11.58
CA GLN A 104 -0.80 -14.54 12.19
C GLN A 104 -0.19 -13.21 12.63
N TYR A 105 0.51 -13.21 13.76
CA TYR A 105 1.42 -12.14 14.14
C TYR A 105 2.82 -12.53 13.65
N ILE A 106 3.41 -11.71 12.79
CA ILE A 106 4.78 -11.87 12.31
C ILE A 106 5.69 -10.95 13.13
N PRO A 107 6.52 -11.49 14.04
CA PRO A 107 7.51 -10.71 14.76
C PRO A 107 8.63 -10.29 13.79
N LEU A 108 8.90 -8.99 13.71
CA LEU A 108 9.93 -8.46 12.80
C LEU A 108 11.07 -7.81 13.58
N MET A 109 10.76 -6.99 14.58
CA MET A 109 11.75 -6.15 15.27
C MET A 109 11.94 -6.52 16.74
N GLU A 110 11.52 -7.72 17.16
CA GLU A 110 11.58 -8.16 18.57
C GLU A 110 13.00 -8.12 19.16
N ASN A 111 14.03 -8.32 18.33
CA ASN A 111 15.44 -8.32 18.73
C ASN A 111 16.09 -6.93 18.72
N GLU A 112 15.34 -5.86 18.46
CA GLU A 112 15.82 -4.48 18.48
C GLU A 112 15.03 -3.67 19.52
N ASP A 113 15.59 -2.55 19.97
CA ASP A 113 14.89 -1.55 20.79
C ASP A 113 13.91 -0.71 19.95
N ALA A 114 13.18 -1.38 19.07
CA ALA A 114 12.18 -0.80 18.20
C ALA A 114 10.94 -0.37 18.99
N LEU A 115 10.34 0.75 18.58
CA LEU A 115 9.07 1.21 19.14
C LEU A 115 7.87 0.62 18.41
N ASN A 116 8.03 0.23 17.15
CA ASN A 116 6.91 -0.06 16.28
C ASN A 116 7.29 -0.84 15.00
N CYS A 117 6.30 -1.49 14.38
CA CYS A 117 6.30 -1.88 12.97
C CYS A 117 5.03 -1.35 12.30
N TRP A 118 5.14 -0.29 11.51
CA TRP A 118 3.99 0.41 10.92
C TRP A 118 3.97 0.40 9.41
N ALA A 119 2.76 0.52 8.86
CA ALA A 119 2.45 0.59 7.43
C ALA A 119 3.22 -0.44 6.61
N PRO A 120 3.08 -1.75 6.92
CA PRO A 120 3.77 -2.77 6.15
C PRO A 120 3.17 -2.91 4.76
N GLU A 121 4.03 -3.10 3.77
CA GLU A 121 3.66 -3.48 2.42
C GLU A 121 4.40 -4.75 1.97
N ILE A 122 3.88 -5.37 0.91
CA ILE A 122 4.46 -6.57 0.28
C ILE A 122 4.68 -6.29 -1.20
N THR A 123 5.84 -6.68 -1.72
CA THR A 123 6.10 -6.75 -3.16
C THR A 123 6.69 -8.11 -3.49
N TYR A 124 6.22 -8.76 -4.55
CA TYR A 124 6.85 -9.99 -5.05
C TYR A 124 8.02 -9.67 -5.98
N ASP A 125 9.20 -10.20 -5.69
CA ASP A 125 10.36 -10.12 -6.57
C ASP A 125 10.51 -11.40 -7.39
N GLU A 126 10.05 -11.34 -8.64
CA GLU A 126 10.09 -12.46 -9.58
C GLU A 126 11.50 -13.01 -9.81
N LYS A 127 12.54 -12.17 -9.69
CA LYS A 127 13.93 -12.59 -9.93
C LYS A 127 14.43 -13.56 -8.87
N SER A 128 14.10 -13.30 -7.60
CA SER A 128 14.49 -14.17 -6.49
C SER A 128 13.42 -15.19 -6.12
N GLY A 129 12.19 -15.01 -6.61
CA GLY A 129 11.05 -15.86 -6.30
C GLY A 129 10.59 -15.70 -4.84
N GLN A 130 10.70 -14.49 -4.30
CA GLN A 130 10.42 -14.19 -2.90
C GLN A 130 9.52 -12.96 -2.77
N TYR A 131 8.73 -12.94 -1.72
CA TYR A 131 8.08 -11.72 -1.23
C TYR A 131 9.09 -10.90 -0.43
N MET A 132 9.08 -9.59 -0.64
CA MET A 132 9.71 -8.61 0.24
C MET A 132 8.62 -7.93 1.04
N ILE A 133 8.70 -8.05 2.36
CA ILE A 133 7.90 -7.27 3.30
C ILE A 133 8.73 -6.07 3.71
N TYR A 134 8.14 -4.89 3.74
CA TYR A 134 8.83 -3.66 4.14
C TYR A 134 7.90 -2.77 4.95
N TRP A 135 8.45 -2.06 5.94
CA TRP A 135 7.69 -1.34 6.95
C TRP A 135 8.52 -0.21 7.56
N ALA A 136 7.86 0.69 8.29
CA ALA A 136 8.50 1.77 9.01
C ALA A 136 8.71 1.43 10.49
N THR A 137 9.90 1.69 11.01
CA THR A 137 10.24 1.49 12.43
C THR A 137 11.08 2.65 12.96
N THR A 138 10.78 3.08 14.18
CA THR A 138 11.68 3.92 14.99
C THR A 138 12.50 3.04 15.94
N ILE A 139 13.81 3.24 15.96
CA ILE A 139 14.72 2.73 17.01
C ILE A 139 15.38 3.96 17.65
N PRO A 140 15.04 4.34 18.89
CA PRO A 140 15.56 5.55 19.53
C PRO A 140 17.09 5.59 19.54
N GLY A 141 17.68 6.75 19.22
CA GLY A 141 19.13 6.95 19.21
C GLY A 141 19.87 6.34 18.02
N LYS A 142 19.20 5.57 17.15
CA LYS A 142 19.85 4.95 15.97
C LYS A 142 20.16 5.97 14.88
N PHE A 143 19.37 7.06 14.78
CA PHE A 143 19.52 8.11 13.76
C PHE A 143 19.52 9.51 14.40
N PRO A 144 20.52 9.83 15.25
CA PRO A 144 20.50 10.98 16.16
C PRO A 144 20.37 12.33 15.45
N ALA A 145 20.85 12.44 14.21
CA ALA A 145 20.74 13.66 13.40
C ALA A 145 19.28 14.07 13.09
N THR A 146 18.31 13.16 13.30
CA THR A 146 16.90 13.33 12.95
C THR A 146 15.94 12.98 14.09
N ASP A 147 16.46 12.62 15.27
CA ASP A 147 15.61 12.14 16.39
C ASP A 147 14.61 13.20 16.88
N SER A 148 14.89 14.48 16.67
CA SER A 148 14.02 15.60 17.04
C SER A 148 13.15 16.15 15.90
N SER A 149 13.21 15.55 14.69
CA SER A 149 12.52 16.10 13.52
C SER A 149 11.11 15.54 13.29
N GLY A 150 10.77 14.39 13.87
CA GLY A 150 9.48 13.72 13.69
C GLY A 150 8.42 14.07 14.74
N ASP A 151 7.38 13.23 14.82
CA ASP A 151 6.32 13.38 15.80
C ASP A 151 6.71 12.81 17.16
N GLY A 152 7.12 13.69 18.06
CA GLY A 152 7.47 13.33 19.43
C GLY A 152 8.65 12.37 19.48
N LYS A 153 8.41 11.12 19.89
CA LYS A 153 9.46 10.09 20.01
C LYS A 153 9.79 9.37 18.70
N TYR A 154 9.05 9.64 17.63
CA TYR A 154 9.14 8.86 16.39
C TYR A 154 10.14 9.48 15.40
N ASN A 155 11.01 8.63 14.88
CA ASN A 155 12.01 8.95 13.86
C ASN A 155 12.21 7.70 12.99
N HIS A 156 11.30 7.52 12.04
CA HIS A 156 11.17 6.27 11.31
C HIS A 156 12.23 6.12 10.22
N ARG A 157 12.62 4.87 9.95
CA ARG A 157 13.23 4.46 8.69
C ARG A 157 12.51 3.25 8.13
N ILE A 158 12.67 3.03 6.83
CA ILE A 158 12.08 1.86 6.17
C ILE A 158 13.04 0.68 6.31
N TYR A 159 12.52 -0.43 6.81
CA TYR A 159 13.18 -1.73 6.92
C TYR A 159 12.50 -2.72 5.98
N TYR A 160 13.20 -3.80 5.67
CA TYR A 160 12.64 -4.90 4.87
C TYR A 160 13.13 -6.26 5.36
N ALA A 161 12.39 -7.30 4.98
CA ALA A 161 12.80 -8.70 5.08
C ALA A 161 12.20 -9.49 3.90
N PHE A 162 12.85 -10.60 3.54
CA PHE A 162 12.37 -11.52 2.52
C PHE A 162 11.70 -12.75 3.13
N THR A 163 10.73 -13.29 2.40
CA THR A 163 10.10 -14.57 2.72
C THR A 163 9.57 -15.24 1.46
N LYS A 164 9.37 -16.56 1.51
CA LYS A 164 8.65 -17.32 0.47
C LYS A 164 7.24 -17.71 0.89
N ASP A 165 6.98 -17.73 2.21
CA ASP A 165 5.83 -18.41 2.79
C ASP A 165 5.19 -17.67 3.98
N PHE A 166 5.71 -16.47 4.31
CA PHE A 166 5.29 -15.65 5.45
C PHE A 166 5.50 -16.31 6.82
N LYS A 167 6.27 -17.40 6.88
CA LYS A 167 6.65 -18.11 8.11
C LYS A 167 8.16 -17.99 8.35
N ASN A 168 8.93 -18.27 7.31
CA ASN A 168 10.38 -18.13 7.31
C ASN A 168 10.73 -16.72 6.82
N ILE A 169 11.03 -15.83 7.75
CA ILE A 169 11.37 -14.44 7.47
C ILE A 169 12.87 -14.25 7.62
N SER A 170 13.52 -13.62 6.64
CA SER A 170 14.93 -13.26 6.74
C SER A 170 15.16 -12.24 7.85
N LYS A 171 16.42 -12.07 8.27
CA LYS A 171 16.78 -10.97 9.18
C LYS A 171 16.34 -9.63 8.57
N PRO A 172 15.69 -8.73 9.36
CA PRO A 172 15.40 -7.38 8.90
C PRO A 172 16.66 -6.58 8.57
N GLU A 173 16.59 -5.80 7.51
CA GLU A 173 17.66 -4.91 7.06
C GLU A 173 17.11 -3.52 6.75
N LEU A 174 17.97 -2.50 6.84
CA LEU A 174 17.61 -1.13 6.52
C LEU A 174 17.42 -0.98 5.00
N LEU A 175 16.25 -0.51 4.56
CA LEU A 175 15.93 -0.27 3.16
C LEU A 175 16.29 1.14 2.71
N TYR A 176 15.88 2.14 3.50
CA TYR A 176 15.95 3.54 3.11
C TYR A 176 16.22 4.46 4.30
N ASP A 177 17.34 5.20 4.20
CA ASP A 177 17.72 6.31 5.07
C ASP A 177 18.45 7.36 4.22
N LYS A 178 17.89 8.57 4.20
CA LYS A 178 18.44 9.74 3.48
C LYS A 178 18.42 11.01 4.34
N GLY A 179 18.54 10.86 5.66
CA GLY A 179 18.69 12.01 6.56
C GLY A 179 17.40 12.73 6.92
N PHE A 180 16.26 12.05 6.86
CA PHE A 180 14.95 12.53 7.33
C PHE A 180 14.09 11.33 7.78
N THR A 181 13.07 11.57 8.59
CA THR A 181 12.14 10.51 9.04
C THR A 181 11.24 10.06 7.88
N VAL A 182 11.18 8.74 7.64
CA VAL A 182 10.47 8.16 6.48
C VAL A 182 9.48 7.11 6.93
N ILE A 183 8.24 7.21 6.45
CA ILE A 183 7.15 6.27 6.70
C ILE A 183 6.35 6.04 5.41
N ASP A 184 5.40 5.11 5.45
CA ASP A 184 4.45 4.77 4.37
C ASP A 184 5.14 4.61 3.00
N ALA A 185 5.75 3.43 2.82
CA ALA A 185 6.47 3.10 1.61
C ALA A 185 5.63 2.21 0.68
N THR A 186 5.69 2.48 -0.62
CA THR A 186 5.18 1.60 -1.69
C THR A 186 6.23 1.44 -2.77
N ILE A 187 6.48 0.21 -3.22
CA ILE A 187 7.46 -0.07 -4.29
C ILE A 187 6.77 -0.61 -5.53
N LYS A 188 7.01 0.04 -6.67
CA LYS A 188 6.61 -0.44 -8.00
C LYS A 188 7.80 -0.61 -8.92
N GLN A 189 7.76 -1.68 -9.72
CA GLN A 189 8.75 -1.91 -10.76
C GLN A 189 8.36 -1.16 -12.04
N ASP A 190 9.35 -0.51 -12.67
CA ASP A 190 9.23 0.12 -13.99
C ASP A 190 10.42 -0.31 -14.87
N GLY A 191 10.17 -1.29 -15.75
CA GLY A 191 11.19 -1.94 -16.53
C GLY A 191 12.28 -2.57 -15.64
N LYS A 192 13.51 -2.05 -15.72
CA LYS A 192 14.67 -2.53 -14.95
C LYS A 192 14.91 -1.78 -13.64
N LYS A 193 14.03 -0.84 -13.29
CA LYS A 193 14.15 -0.01 -12.08
C LYS A 193 13.01 -0.29 -11.11
N TYR A 194 13.25 0.02 -9.85
CA TYR A 194 12.24 0.07 -8.80
C TYR A 194 12.07 1.53 -8.37
N ILE A 195 10.82 1.92 -8.18
CA ILE A 195 10.42 3.24 -7.70
C ILE A 195 9.84 3.04 -6.31
N LEU A 196 10.46 3.67 -5.33
CA LEU A 196 9.98 3.77 -3.97
C LEU A 196 9.21 5.09 -3.85
N PHE A 197 7.91 5.00 -3.65
CA PHE A 197 7.07 6.10 -3.18
C PHE A 197 7.13 6.08 -1.66
N LEU A 198 7.36 7.24 -1.04
CA LEU A 198 7.58 7.34 0.40
C LEU A 198 7.03 8.65 0.95
N LYS A 199 6.56 8.63 2.20
CA LYS A 199 6.21 9.85 2.93
C LYS A 199 7.44 10.40 3.65
N ASP A 200 7.73 11.68 3.43
CA ASP A 200 8.58 12.45 4.30
C ASP A 200 7.78 12.85 5.55
N GLU A 201 8.10 12.22 6.68
CA GLU A 201 7.37 12.38 7.93
C GLU A 201 7.88 13.56 8.76
N THR A 202 8.80 14.37 8.23
CA THR A 202 9.43 15.48 8.95
C THR A 202 8.36 16.49 9.39
N LYS A 203 8.41 16.85 10.66
CA LYS A 203 7.54 17.85 11.30
C LYS A 203 8.29 19.11 11.70
N LEU A 204 9.53 18.97 12.14
CA LEU A 204 10.37 20.07 12.64
C LEU A 204 11.69 20.16 11.87
N PRO A 205 12.25 21.37 11.70
CA PRO A 205 11.66 22.66 12.09
C PRO A 205 10.54 23.14 11.16
N VAL A 206 10.51 22.62 9.92
CA VAL A 206 9.47 22.90 8.93
C VAL A 206 8.82 21.58 8.55
N PRO A 207 7.48 21.46 8.65
CA PRO A 207 6.79 20.26 8.23
C PRO A 207 6.94 19.99 6.73
N GLU A 208 7.34 18.78 6.39
CA GLU A 208 7.33 18.28 5.01
C GLU A 208 6.00 17.56 4.75
N LYS A 209 5.70 16.50 5.51
CA LYS A 209 4.43 15.74 5.50
C LYS A 209 3.89 15.46 4.09
N ASN A 210 4.78 15.13 3.16
CA ASN A 210 4.48 15.02 1.74
C ASN A 210 5.06 13.73 1.16
N ILE A 211 4.59 13.37 -0.03
CA ILE A 211 5.07 12.18 -0.75
C ILE A 211 6.21 12.57 -1.70
N LYS A 212 7.27 11.77 -1.71
CA LYS A 212 8.43 11.85 -2.60
C LYS A 212 8.66 10.51 -3.28
N ILE A 213 9.50 10.49 -4.32
CA ILE A 213 9.95 9.25 -4.95
C ILE A 213 11.47 9.10 -4.90
N ALA A 214 11.94 7.86 -4.81
CA ALA A 214 13.33 7.47 -5.00
C ALA A 214 13.40 6.29 -5.96
N THR A 215 14.52 6.12 -6.68
CA THR A 215 14.68 5.01 -7.62
C THR A 215 15.91 4.16 -7.35
N SER A 216 15.83 2.88 -7.68
CA SER A 216 16.94 1.93 -7.62
C SER A 216 16.93 0.95 -8.81
N LYS A 217 18.03 0.23 -9.04
CA LYS A 217 18.11 -0.95 -9.92
C LYS A 217 17.87 -2.28 -9.17
N SER A 218 17.76 -2.24 -7.84
CA SER A 218 17.51 -3.40 -6.98
C SER A 218 16.35 -3.09 -6.04
N ILE A 219 15.50 -4.09 -5.78
CA ILE A 219 14.30 -3.91 -4.98
C ILE A 219 14.61 -3.50 -3.54
N ASN A 220 15.73 -3.97 -2.99
CA ASN A 220 16.04 -3.90 -1.56
C ASN A 220 17.25 -3.02 -1.19
N LYS A 221 17.88 -2.33 -2.13
CA LYS A 221 19.07 -1.51 -1.85
C LYS A 221 19.34 -0.48 -2.92
N GLY A 222 20.19 0.49 -2.63
CA GLY A 222 20.72 1.42 -3.63
C GLY A 222 19.73 2.47 -4.13
N TYR A 223 18.65 2.72 -3.38
CA TYR A 223 17.76 3.84 -3.66
C TYR A 223 18.51 5.18 -3.53
N GLY A 224 18.32 6.04 -4.53
CA GLY A 224 18.93 7.37 -4.61
C GLY A 224 18.35 8.38 -3.62
N ALA A 225 18.79 9.63 -3.75
CA ALA A 225 18.17 10.77 -3.07
C ALA A 225 16.67 10.89 -3.46
N PRO A 226 15.81 11.40 -2.57
CA PRO A 226 14.41 11.61 -2.90
C PRO A 226 14.26 12.72 -3.95
N SER A 227 13.17 12.68 -4.71
CA SER A 227 12.72 13.78 -5.56
C SER A 227 12.23 14.98 -4.73
N ALA A 228 11.88 16.07 -5.41
CA ALA A 228 10.95 17.05 -4.84
C ALA A 228 9.60 16.38 -4.48
N ARG A 229 8.80 17.04 -3.62
CA ARG A 229 7.44 16.58 -3.30
C ARG A 229 6.60 16.42 -4.57
N ILE A 230 5.87 15.31 -4.67
CA ILE A 230 4.95 15.04 -5.79
C ILE A 230 3.52 15.51 -5.49
N THR A 231 3.29 15.94 -4.25
CA THR A 231 2.00 16.42 -3.72
C THR A 231 2.03 17.94 -3.54
N GLY A 232 0.85 18.55 -3.49
CA GLY A 232 0.67 19.99 -3.27
C GLY A 232 0.92 20.43 -1.82
N ASP A 233 0.49 21.65 -1.50
CA ASP A 233 0.72 22.26 -0.18
C ASP A 233 -0.34 21.81 0.86
N TYR A 234 -0.29 20.53 1.20
CA TYR A 234 -1.14 19.86 2.17
C TYR A 234 -0.41 18.63 2.71
N TRP A 235 -0.88 18.10 3.85
CA TRP A 235 -0.30 16.89 4.42
C TRP A 235 -0.89 15.66 3.74
N ALA A 236 -0.01 14.75 3.32
CA ALA A 236 -0.36 13.52 2.61
C ALA A 236 0.37 12.33 3.23
N GLU A 237 -0.32 11.21 3.34
CA GLU A 237 0.22 9.96 3.88
C GLU A 237 -0.31 8.74 3.14
N GLY A 238 0.34 7.59 3.35
CA GLY A 238 -0.10 6.34 2.75
C GLY A 238 -0.21 6.33 1.23
N PRO A 239 0.87 6.64 0.48
CA PRO A 239 0.84 6.49 -0.97
C PRO A 239 0.42 5.07 -1.33
N THR A 240 -0.38 4.91 -2.38
CA THR A 240 -0.53 3.63 -3.06
C THR A 240 -0.69 3.88 -4.56
N VAL A 241 -0.16 2.97 -5.38
CA VAL A 241 0.15 3.29 -6.77
C VAL A 241 -0.49 2.31 -7.74
N LEU A 242 -1.22 2.86 -8.71
CA LEU A 242 -1.76 2.15 -9.87
C LEU A 242 -1.09 2.67 -11.14
N LYS A 243 -0.72 1.77 -12.04
CA LYS A 243 -0.27 2.12 -13.40
C LYS A 243 -1.35 1.72 -14.40
N LYS A 244 -1.99 2.71 -15.03
CA LYS A 244 -3.05 2.52 -16.03
C LYS A 244 -2.51 2.97 -17.41
N GLY A 245 -2.14 2.00 -18.24
CA GLY A 245 -1.42 2.28 -19.48
C GLY A 245 -0.08 2.97 -19.19
N LYS A 246 0.10 4.19 -19.70
CA LYS A 246 1.30 5.02 -19.42
C LYS A 246 1.17 5.88 -18.15
N GLN A 247 -0.05 6.07 -17.65
CA GLN A 247 -0.31 6.97 -16.53
C GLN A 247 -0.05 6.24 -15.20
N TRP A 248 0.75 6.88 -14.35
CA TRP A 248 0.89 6.59 -12.94
C TRP A 248 -0.16 7.38 -12.17
N ILE A 249 -0.90 6.69 -11.30
CA ILE A 249 -1.86 7.28 -10.38
C ILE A 249 -1.39 6.94 -8.97
N VAL A 250 -1.13 7.96 -8.15
CA VAL A 250 -0.73 7.80 -6.75
C VAL A 250 -1.87 8.33 -5.89
N TYR A 251 -2.56 7.45 -5.18
CA TYR A 251 -3.58 7.79 -4.20
C TYR A 251 -2.94 7.95 -2.82
N PHE A 252 -3.53 8.78 -1.96
CA PHE A 252 -3.02 9.03 -0.60
C PHE A 252 -4.09 9.64 0.30
N ASP A 253 -3.94 9.46 1.62
CA ASP A 253 -4.80 10.08 2.64
C ASP A 253 -4.35 11.53 2.88
N LYS A 254 -5.23 12.51 2.62
CA LYS A 254 -5.07 13.91 3.06
C LYS A 254 -5.67 14.03 4.46
N TYR A 255 -5.02 13.37 5.42
CA TYR A 255 -5.60 13.04 6.74
C TYR A 255 -6.05 14.23 7.58
N THR A 256 -5.41 15.39 7.44
CA THR A 256 -5.82 16.63 8.13
C THR A 256 -7.05 17.29 7.50
N ALA A 257 -7.35 16.95 6.25
CA ALA A 257 -8.51 17.43 5.51
C ALA A 257 -9.64 16.40 5.43
N HIS A 258 -9.48 15.24 6.08
CA HIS A 258 -10.46 14.15 6.11
C HIS A 258 -10.95 13.73 4.71
N LYS A 259 -10.05 13.70 3.74
CA LYS A 259 -10.33 13.31 2.35
C LYS A 259 -9.19 12.50 1.77
N TYR A 260 -9.47 11.69 0.76
CA TYR A 260 -8.43 11.08 -0.06
C TYR A 260 -8.04 12.01 -1.21
N GLY A 261 -6.83 11.85 -1.72
CA GLY A 261 -6.32 12.57 -2.87
C GLY A 261 -5.62 11.67 -3.87
N ALA A 262 -5.39 12.22 -5.06
CA ALA A 262 -4.60 11.56 -6.09
C ALA A 262 -3.75 12.55 -6.88
N VAL A 263 -2.56 12.12 -7.27
CA VAL A 263 -1.73 12.80 -8.28
C VAL A 263 -1.44 11.85 -9.43
N VAL A 264 -1.28 12.41 -10.63
CA VAL A 264 -0.95 11.65 -11.85
C VAL A 264 0.32 12.13 -12.52
N SER A 265 1.01 11.20 -13.18
CA SER A 265 2.16 11.50 -14.03
C SER A 265 2.30 10.44 -15.13
N GLU A 266 2.83 10.82 -16.29
CA GLU A 266 3.21 9.85 -17.34
C GLU A 266 4.72 9.58 -17.37
N ASP A 267 5.52 10.45 -16.74
CA ASP A 267 6.98 10.45 -16.83
C ASP A 267 7.70 10.36 -15.48
N LEU A 268 6.93 10.26 -14.38
CA LEU A 268 7.37 10.25 -12.98
C LEU A 268 8.10 11.52 -12.53
N LYS A 269 7.99 12.61 -13.30
CA LYS A 269 8.65 13.90 -13.02
C LYS A 269 7.62 15.01 -12.88
N ASN A 270 6.71 15.08 -13.84
CA ASN A 270 5.66 16.08 -13.88
C ASN A 270 4.40 15.49 -13.26
N TRP A 271 3.98 16.04 -12.13
CA TRP A 271 2.84 15.57 -11.35
C TRP A 271 1.70 16.58 -11.39
N LYS A 272 0.47 16.09 -11.60
CA LYS A 272 -0.75 16.88 -11.56
C LYS A 272 -1.65 16.38 -10.43
N ASP A 273 -2.07 17.26 -9.53
CA ASP A 273 -3.13 16.94 -8.56
C ASP A 273 -4.47 16.82 -9.31
N VAL A 274 -5.14 15.68 -9.10
CA VAL A 274 -6.44 15.34 -9.66
C VAL A 274 -7.42 14.91 -8.56
N SER A 275 -7.17 15.33 -7.32
CA SER A 275 -7.99 14.97 -6.16
C SER A 275 -9.45 15.37 -6.32
N ASP A 276 -9.74 16.45 -7.05
CA ASP A 276 -11.12 16.90 -7.29
C ASP A 276 -11.91 15.99 -8.25
N GLN A 277 -11.24 15.03 -8.91
CA GLN A 277 -11.85 14.01 -9.76
C GLN A 277 -12.02 12.67 -9.04
N LEU A 278 -11.58 12.56 -7.78
CA LEU A 278 -11.54 11.32 -7.03
C LEU A 278 -12.75 11.22 -6.10
N GLU A 279 -13.55 10.17 -6.25
CA GLU A 279 -14.61 9.81 -5.30
C GLU A 279 -14.20 8.54 -4.54
N MET A 280 -14.21 8.62 -3.21
CA MET A 280 -13.80 7.51 -2.34
C MET A 280 -14.85 7.23 -1.26
N PRO A 281 -14.90 6.00 -0.71
CA PRO A 281 -15.73 5.69 0.45
C PRO A 281 -15.51 6.66 1.62
N ALA A 282 -16.58 7.08 2.27
CA ALA A 282 -16.49 8.03 3.37
C ALA A 282 -15.70 7.44 4.56
N GLY A 283 -14.71 8.18 5.06
CA GLY A 283 -13.89 7.78 6.20
C GLY A 283 -12.83 6.71 5.89
N ILE A 284 -12.59 6.43 4.61
CA ILE A 284 -11.43 5.65 4.16
C ILE A 284 -10.13 6.25 4.69
N ARG A 285 -9.20 5.40 5.09
CA ARG A 285 -7.83 5.76 5.47
C ARG A 285 -6.83 4.89 4.70
N HIS A 286 -5.54 5.12 4.95
CA HIS A 286 -4.43 4.44 4.28
C HIS A 286 -4.69 2.94 4.02
N GLY A 287 -4.51 2.53 2.78
CA GLY A 287 -4.47 1.14 2.36
C GLY A 287 -3.97 1.03 0.92
N THR A 288 -4.20 -0.09 0.24
CA THR A 288 -3.53 -0.42 -1.01
C THR A 288 -4.49 -0.63 -2.18
N VAL A 289 -4.12 -0.08 -3.35
CA VAL A 289 -4.76 -0.38 -4.63
C VAL A 289 -4.14 -1.62 -5.29
N PHE A 290 -4.99 -2.51 -5.79
CA PHE A 290 -4.62 -3.70 -6.56
C PHE A 290 -5.66 -4.03 -7.62
N THR A 291 -5.46 -5.10 -8.39
CA THR A 291 -6.35 -5.47 -9.51
C THR A 291 -6.78 -6.93 -9.43
N ILE A 292 -8.03 -7.19 -9.78
CA ILE A 292 -8.55 -8.54 -10.04
C ILE A 292 -9.20 -8.58 -11.42
N SER A 293 -9.43 -9.78 -11.95
CA SER A 293 -10.18 -9.93 -13.20
C SER A 293 -11.67 -9.67 -13.01
N GLN A 294 -12.35 -9.27 -14.08
CA GLN A 294 -13.81 -9.16 -14.09
C GLN A 294 -14.50 -10.46 -13.64
N LYS A 295 -14.02 -11.60 -14.11
CA LYS A 295 -14.53 -12.93 -13.72
C LYS A 295 -14.42 -13.19 -12.21
N GLU A 296 -13.30 -12.81 -11.61
CA GLU A 296 -13.10 -12.92 -10.16
C GLU A 296 -14.04 -12.00 -9.40
N PHE A 297 -14.17 -10.76 -9.86
CA PHE A 297 -15.10 -9.80 -9.26
C PHE A 297 -16.54 -10.31 -9.28
N ASP A 298 -17.02 -10.77 -10.44
CA ASP A 298 -18.39 -11.27 -10.58
C ASP A 298 -18.63 -12.51 -9.72
N ALA A 299 -17.65 -13.41 -9.64
CA ALA A 299 -17.75 -14.63 -8.84
C ALA A 299 -17.83 -14.38 -7.33
N TRP A 300 -17.25 -13.28 -6.83
CA TRP A 300 -17.14 -13.01 -5.38
C TRP A 300 -18.03 -11.86 -4.91
N PHE A 301 -18.40 -10.94 -5.79
CA PHE A 301 -19.09 -9.69 -5.47
C PHE A 301 -20.28 -9.37 -6.40
N GLY A 302 -20.54 -10.16 -7.44
CA GLY A 302 -21.51 -9.82 -8.49
C GLY A 302 -22.98 -9.77 -8.07
N GLU A 303 -23.34 -10.33 -6.91
CA GLU A 303 -24.70 -10.34 -6.37
C GLU A 303 -24.94 -9.28 -5.26
N GLN A 304 -23.99 -8.37 -5.04
CA GLN A 304 -24.06 -7.34 -3.98
C GLN A 304 -24.67 -6.02 -4.45
#